data_AF-C5P4R0-F1
#
_entry.id   AF-C5P4R0-F1
#
_cell.length_a   1.000
_cell.length_b   1.000
_cell.length_c   1.000
_cell.angle_alpha   90.00
_cell.angle_beta   90.00
_cell.angle_gamma   90.00
#
_symmetry.space_group_name_H-M   'P 1'
#
loop_
_entity.id
_entity.type
_entity.pdbx_description
1 polymer ?
#
loop_
_entity_poly.entity_id
_entity_poly.type
_entity_poly.pdbx_seq_one_letter_code
_entity_poly.pdbx_strand_id
1 'polypeptide(L)'
;MIGLRSLNHVIKRSFSLRAKLVQFPPSQFAPPVPQHELIDEEACPAYDPKYFYPAKPGEILANHYQLLVKIGWGTRSTIWLAKDLKRYIWQRERFVALKIINNRSSLQAYHERDIEEHISRQRRIHRGRGIIRTCLDSFEVTGPDGSHLCLAYEPMREPLWILQKTFC
;
A
#
# COMPACT_ATOMS: atom_id res chain seq x y z
N MET A 1 -24.75 -20.34 -62.46
CA MET A 1 -25.20 -18.97 -62.79
C MET A 1 -25.63 -18.29 -61.52
N ILE A 2 -24.97 -17.17 -61.20
CA ILE A 2 -25.43 -16.08 -60.32
C ILE A 2 -25.54 -16.48 -58.84
N GLY A 3 -24.90 -15.83 -57.87
CA GLY A 3 -24.18 -14.56 -57.85
C GLY A 3 -24.10 -14.10 -56.39
N LEU A 4 -22.95 -13.53 -56.04
CA LEU A 4 -22.58 -12.91 -54.77
C LEU A 4 -23.73 -12.21 -54.02
N ARG A 5 -23.65 -12.22 -52.68
CA ARG A 5 -23.42 -10.99 -51.89
C ARG A 5 -22.99 -11.30 -50.45
N SER A 6 -21.75 -10.92 -50.18
CA SER A 6 -21.17 -10.74 -48.85
C SER A 6 -21.94 -9.68 -48.07
N LEU A 7 -22.21 -9.95 -46.79
CA LEU A 7 -22.54 -8.95 -45.79
C LEU A 7 -21.65 -9.19 -44.56
N ASN A 8 -20.49 -8.54 -44.56
CA ASN A 8 -19.65 -8.37 -43.39
C ASN A 8 -20.41 -7.53 -42.35
N HIS A 9 -21.03 -8.18 -41.36
CA HIS A 9 -21.48 -7.47 -40.17
C HIS A 9 -20.30 -7.31 -39.21
N VAL A 10 -19.54 -6.23 -39.40
CA VAL A 10 -18.58 -5.75 -38.42
C VAL A 10 -19.37 -5.20 -37.23
N ILE A 11 -19.47 -5.99 -36.17
CA ILE A 11 -19.97 -5.52 -34.88
C ILE A 11 -18.89 -4.61 -34.29
N LYS A 12 -19.02 -3.30 -34.51
CA LYS A 12 -18.25 -2.30 -33.77
C LYS A 12 -18.72 -2.30 -32.32
N ARG A 13 -18.07 -3.10 -31.47
CA ARG A 13 -18.19 -2.97 -30.01
C ARG A 13 -17.54 -1.65 -29.62
N SER A 14 -18.33 -0.59 -29.54
CA SER A 14 -17.94 0.66 -28.92
C SER A 14 -17.74 0.42 -27.42
N PHE A 15 -16.50 0.22 -26.99
CA PHE A 15 -16.16 0.24 -25.57
C PHE A 15 -16.18 1.69 -25.11
N SER A 16 -17.34 2.13 -24.60
CA SER A 16 -17.40 3.33 -23.77
C SER A 16 -16.74 3.03 -22.43
N LEU A 17 -15.42 3.21 -22.35
CA LEU A 17 -14.68 3.31 -21.09
C LEU A 17 -14.98 4.66 -20.44
N ARG A 18 -16.25 4.90 -20.09
CA ARG A 18 -16.55 5.91 -19.07
C ARG A 18 -16.35 5.23 -17.74
N ALA A 19 -15.09 5.16 -17.29
CA ALA A 19 -14.80 4.84 -15.90
C ALA A 19 -15.65 5.79 -15.07
N LYS A 20 -16.66 5.26 -14.37
CA LYS A 20 -17.40 6.04 -13.38
C LYS A 20 -16.36 6.50 -12.38
N LEU A 21 -16.08 7.80 -12.35
CA LEU A 21 -15.34 8.42 -11.27
C LEU A 21 -15.96 7.91 -9.98
N VAL A 22 -15.16 7.25 -9.16
CA VAL A 22 -15.58 6.81 -7.82
C VAL A 22 -15.94 8.08 -7.07
N GLN A 23 -17.24 8.35 -6.95
CA GLN A 23 -17.74 9.45 -6.15
C GLN A 23 -17.58 9.03 -4.71
N PHE A 24 -16.54 9.55 -4.06
CA PHE A 24 -16.46 9.51 -2.61
C PHE A 24 -17.64 10.32 -2.07
N PRO A 25 -18.38 9.83 -1.06
CA PRO A 25 -19.42 10.63 -0.42
C PRO A 25 -18.79 11.95 0.05
N PRO A 26 -19.51 13.08 -0.08
CA PRO A 26 -18.98 14.36 0.37
C PRO A 26 -18.64 14.26 1.86
N SER A 27 -17.35 14.40 2.18
CA SER A 27 -16.90 14.53 3.56
C SER A 27 -17.49 15.84 4.09
N GLN A 28 -18.57 15.76 4.87
CA GLN A 28 -19.30 16.95 5.32
C GLN A 28 -18.58 17.74 6.44
N PHE A 29 -17.33 17.42 6.80
CA PHE A 29 -16.71 18.03 8.00
C PHE A 29 -15.23 18.41 7.86
N ALA A 30 -14.73 18.62 6.64
CA ALA A 30 -13.32 18.91 6.44
C ALA A 30 -13.08 19.97 5.36
N PRO A 31 -12.34 21.07 5.63
CA PRO A 31 -11.86 21.91 4.55
C PRO A 31 -10.99 21.08 3.60
N PRO A 32 -11.05 21.34 2.28
CA PRO A 32 -10.25 20.62 1.30
C PRO A 32 -8.77 20.81 1.60
N VAL A 33 -8.01 19.71 1.58
CA VAL A 33 -6.57 19.71 1.82
C VAL A 33 -5.86 20.42 0.64
N PRO A 34 -5.06 21.47 0.88
CA PRO A 34 -4.24 22.10 -0.16
C PRO A 34 -3.41 21.08 -0.95
N GLN A 35 -3.49 21.14 -2.29
CA GLN A 35 -2.83 20.14 -3.16
C GLN A 35 -1.32 20.35 -3.31
N HIS A 36 -0.82 21.55 -3.02
CA HIS A 36 0.57 21.96 -3.30
C HIS A 36 1.33 22.38 -2.06
N GLU A 37 0.76 22.17 -0.88
CA GLU A 37 1.39 22.50 0.40
C GLU A 37 1.74 21.22 1.15
N LEU A 38 2.90 21.20 1.79
CA LEU A 38 3.28 20.10 2.68
C LEU A 38 2.46 20.25 3.95
N ILE A 39 1.68 19.22 4.26
CA ILE A 39 0.83 19.19 5.44
C ILE A 39 1.23 17.98 6.25
N ASP A 40 1.32 18.15 7.56
CA ASP A 40 1.57 17.04 8.47
C ASP A 40 0.37 16.09 8.50
N GLU A 41 0.65 14.79 8.67
CA GLU A 41 -0.39 13.76 8.58
C GLU A 41 -1.52 13.98 9.59
N GLU A 42 -1.17 14.46 10.78
CA GLU A 42 -2.07 14.64 11.91
C GLU A 42 -2.98 15.86 11.69
N ALA A 43 -2.61 16.75 10.77
CA ALA A 43 -3.43 17.88 10.33
C ALA A 43 -4.45 17.48 9.24
N CYS A 44 -4.43 16.24 8.74
CA CYS A 44 -5.46 15.77 7.82
C CYS A 44 -6.81 15.66 8.56
N PRO A 45 -7.90 16.30 8.11
CA PRO A 45 -9.19 16.25 8.81
C PRO A 45 -9.80 14.86 8.97
N ALA A 46 -9.37 13.89 8.16
CA ALA A 46 -9.80 12.50 8.23
C ALA A 46 -8.93 11.64 9.17
N TYR A 47 -7.85 12.21 9.72
CA TYR A 47 -6.98 11.57 10.70
C TYR A 47 -7.69 11.56 12.05
N ASP A 48 -7.72 10.38 12.66
CA ASP A 48 -8.11 10.20 14.04
C ASP A 48 -7.12 9.20 14.63
N PRO A 49 -6.26 9.62 15.58
CA PRO A 49 -5.18 8.81 16.10
C PRO A 49 -5.68 7.51 16.75
N LYS A 50 -6.95 7.45 17.18
CA LYS A 50 -7.59 6.24 17.70
C LYS A 50 -7.52 5.06 16.74
N TYR A 51 -7.55 5.32 15.43
CA TYR A 51 -7.51 4.24 14.45
C TYR A 51 -6.08 3.78 14.11
N PHE A 52 -5.06 4.55 14.48
CA PHE A 52 -3.68 4.29 14.12
C PHE A 52 -2.93 3.62 15.27
N TYR A 53 -2.02 2.70 14.93
CA TYR A 53 -1.16 2.11 15.92
C TYR A 53 -0.14 3.16 16.43
N PRO A 54 -0.02 3.39 17.74
CA PRO A 54 0.88 4.40 18.31
C PRO A 54 2.34 3.91 18.37
N ALA A 55 2.89 3.58 17.20
CA ALA A 55 4.25 3.05 17.03
C ALA A 55 5.32 4.01 17.58
N LYS A 56 6.34 3.44 18.24
CA LYS A 56 7.48 4.20 18.77
C LYS A 56 8.82 3.66 18.25
N PRO A 57 9.81 4.53 17.98
CA PRO A 57 11.18 4.09 17.74
C PRO A 57 11.68 3.17 18.87
N GLY A 58 12.38 2.10 18.50
CA GLY A 58 12.93 1.09 19.41
C GLY A 58 11.97 -0.05 19.77
N GLU A 59 10.67 0.11 19.51
CA GLU A 59 9.66 -0.92 19.76
C GLU A 59 9.89 -2.16 18.87
N ILE A 60 9.64 -3.36 19.40
CA ILE A 60 9.82 -4.62 18.67
C ILE A 60 8.46 -5.24 18.33
N LEU A 61 8.13 -5.29 17.05
CA LEU A 61 6.92 -5.93 16.55
C LEU A 61 7.19 -7.37 16.11
N ALA A 62 6.19 -8.24 16.24
CA ALA A 62 6.27 -9.67 15.93
C ALA A 62 7.49 -10.38 16.56
N ASN A 63 8.00 -9.89 17.69
CA ASN A 63 9.20 -10.38 18.38
C ASN A 63 10.52 -10.26 17.59
N HIS A 64 10.56 -9.61 16.43
CA HIS A 64 11.79 -9.52 15.64
C HIS A 64 11.93 -8.31 14.72
N TYR A 65 10.93 -7.44 14.59
CA TYR A 65 11.07 -6.21 13.82
C TYR A 65 11.19 -5.01 14.74
N GLN A 66 12.41 -4.50 14.93
CA GLN A 66 12.64 -3.30 15.71
C GLN A 66 12.36 -2.06 14.87
N LEU A 67 11.37 -1.25 15.26
CA LEU A 67 11.05 0.02 14.62
C LEU A 67 12.21 1.01 14.79
N LEU A 68 12.62 1.67 13.72
CA LEU A 68 13.70 2.65 13.74
C LEU A 68 13.17 4.06 13.56
N VAL A 69 12.48 4.30 12.44
CA VAL A 69 12.00 5.63 12.06
C VAL A 69 10.79 5.49 11.15
N LYS A 70 9.86 6.43 11.27
CA LYS A 70 8.74 6.58 10.35
C LYS A 70 9.24 7.15 9.02
N ILE A 71 8.93 6.46 7.92
CA ILE A 71 9.39 6.83 6.57
C ILE A 71 8.26 7.22 5.63
N GLY A 72 7.00 7.08 6.07
CA GLY A 72 5.86 7.47 5.26
C GLY A 72 4.55 7.29 6.00
N TRP A 73 3.51 7.86 5.43
CA TRP A 73 2.16 7.83 5.98
C TRP A 73 1.12 8.02 4.88
N GLY A 74 -0.13 7.72 5.22
CA GLY A 74 -1.28 7.95 4.37
C GLY A 74 -2.57 7.74 5.16
N THR A 75 -3.71 7.96 4.51
CA THR A 75 -5.04 7.94 5.14
C THR A 75 -5.41 6.63 5.83
N ARG A 76 -4.73 5.52 5.50
CA ARG A 76 -5.03 4.17 6.03
C ARG A 76 -3.86 3.48 6.70
N SER A 77 -2.67 4.06 6.73
CA SER A 77 -1.50 3.36 7.27
C SER A 77 -0.34 4.29 7.54
N THR A 78 0.53 3.88 8.46
CA THR A 78 1.87 4.45 8.61
C THR A 78 2.91 3.46 8.10
N ILE A 79 4.04 3.97 7.61
CA ILE A 79 5.15 3.17 7.11
C ILE A 79 6.38 3.44 7.98
N TRP A 80 6.97 2.38 8.51
CA TRP A 80 8.14 2.44 9.37
C TRP A 80 9.30 1.65 8.76
N LEU A 81 10.49 2.21 8.79
CA LEU A 81 11.71 1.44 8.61
C LEU A 81 11.96 0.65 9.89
N ALA A 82 12.19 -0.66 9.74
CA ALA A 82 12.47 -1.55 10.85
C ALA A 82 13.68 -2.45 10.54
N LYS A 83 14.40 -2.85 11.59
CA LYS A 83 15.48 -3.84 11.53
C LYS A 83 14.94 -5.22 11.83
N ASP A 84 15.23 -6.19 10.97
CA ASP A 84 14.92 -7.61 11.18
C ASP A 84 16.00 -8.25 12.06
N LEU A 85 15.61 -8.61 13.29
CA LEU A 85 16.45 -9.16 14.35
C LEU A 85 16.63 -10.68 14.27
N LYS A 86 16.01 -11.38 13.30
CA LYS A 86 16.19 -12.85 13.14
C LYS A 86 17.60 -13.23 12.67
N ARG A 87 18.39 -12.26 12.22
CA ARG A 87 19.73 -12.46 11.67
C ARG A 87 20.75 -12.66 12.79
N TYR A 88 21.62 -13.67 12.65
CA TYR A 88 22.78 -13.83 13.52
C TYR A 88 23.79 -12.70 13.31
N ILE A 89 24.65 -12.46 14.32
CA ILE A 89 25.66 -11.38 14.35
C ILE A 89 26.58 -11.38 13.10
N TRP A 90 26.90 -12.55 12.57
CA TRP A 90 27.77 -12.72 11.38
C TRP A 90 27.06 -12.43 10.06
N GLN A 91 25.73 -12.29 10.05
CA GLN A 91 24.98 -11.98 8.85
C GLN A 91 24.82 -10.47 8.70
N ARG A 92 24.74 -10.01 7.45
CA ARG A 92 24.42 -8.60 7.17
C ARG A 92 23.07 -8.23 7.79
N GLU A 93 23.01 -7.01 8.30
CA GLU A 93 21.77 -6.42 8.77
C GLU A 93 20.72 -6.42 7.65
N ARG A 94 19.48 -6.66 8.03
CA ARG A 94 18.35 -6.63 7.12
C ARG A 94 17.35 -5.62 7.62
N PHE A 95 16.95 -4.72 6.72
CA PHE A 95 15.93 -3.73 6.97
C PHE A 95 14.66 -4.07 6.17
N VAL A 96 13.52 -3.69 6.72
CA VAL A 96 12.20 -3.85 6.11
C VAL A 96 11.43 -2.54 6.23
N ALA A 97 10.53 -2.30 5.28
CA ALA A 97 9.48 -1.30 5.41
C ALA A 97 8.22 -1.99 5.95
N LEU A 98 7.84 -1.69 7.19
CA LEU A 98 6.61 -2.15 7.82
C LEU A 98 5.49 -1.16 7.53
N LYS A 99 4.47 -1.62 6.80
CA LYS A 99 3.21 -0.91 6.65
C LYS A 99 2.26 -1.35 7.76
N ILE A 100 1.96 -0.45 8.68
CA ILE A 100 1.01 -0.68 9.79
C ILE A 100 -0.32 -0.06 9.39
N ILE A 101 -1.32 -0.90 9.12
CA ILE A 101 -2.63 -0.47 8.62
C ILE A 101 -3.50 -0.05 9.80
N ASN A 102 -4.23 1.05 9.65
CA ASN A 102 -5.16 1.54 10.65
C ASN A 102 -6.34 0.56 10.81
N ASN A 103 -6.94 0.51 12.00
CA ASN A 103 -7.97 -0.47 12.33
C ASN A 103 -9.39 -0.01 11.91
N ARG A 104 -9.51 1.11 11.18
CA ARG A 104 -10.79 1.71 10.76
C ARG A 104 -11.60 0.80 9.83
N SER A 105 -10.93 -0.01 9.00
CA SER A 105 -11.59 -0.96 8.09
C SER A 105 -10.78 -2.26 7.94
N SER A 106 -11.06 -3.22 8.81
CA SER A 106 -10.43 -4.55 8.77
C SER A 106 -10.66 -5.26 7.44
N LEU A 107 -11.86 -5.18 6.87
CA LEU A 107 -12.19 -5.80 5.58
C LEU A 107 -11.25 -5.33 4.45
N GLN A 108 -10.98 -4.03 4.35
CA GLN A 108 -10.07 -3.49 3.34
C GLN A 108 -8.62 -3.90 3.61
N ALA A 109 -8.21 -3.94 4.87
CA ALA A 109 -6.86 -4.37 5.27
C ALA A 109 -6.61 -5.82 4.88
N TYR A 110 -7.54 -6.73 5.20
CA TYR A 110 -7.42 -8.15 4.83
C TYR A 110 -7.54 -8.38 3.33
N HIS A 111 -8.38 -7.62 2.63
CA HIS A 111 -8.43 -7.69 1.17
C HIS A 111 -7.09 -7.29 0.53
N GLU A 112 -6.38 -6.29 1.09
CA GLU A 112 -5.01 -5.96 0.64
C GLU A 112 -4.03 -7.11 0.89
N ARG A 113 -4.05 -7.73 2.08
CA ARG A 113 -3.25 -8.94 2.37
C ARG A 113 -3.54 -10.07 1.40
N ASP A 114 -4.81 -10.33 1.10
CA ASP A 114 -5.22 -11.44 0.25
C ASP A 114 -4.74 -11.25 -1.20
N ILE A 115 -4.71 -10.00 -1.68
CA ILE A 115 -4.08 -9.64 -2.96
C ILE A 115 -2.57 -9.90 -2.91
N GLU A 116 -1.88 -9.43 -1.87
CA GLU A 116 -0.44 -9.64 -1.70
C GLU A 116 -0.08 -11.13 -1.66
N GLU A 117 -0.85 -11.93 -0.92
CA GLU A 117 -0.68 -13.37 -0.85
C GLU A 117 -0.97 -14.04 -2.20
N HIS A 118 -2.01 -13.60 -2.90
CA HIS A 118 -2.30 -14.10 -4.24
C HIS A 118 -1.12 -13.86 -5.19
N ILE A 119 -0.56 -12.65 -5.20
CA ILE A 119 0.61 -12.29 -6.03
C ILE A 119 1.83 -13.10 -5.60
N SER A 120 2.06 -13.28 -4.29
CA SER A 120 3.23 -13.98 -3.77
C SER A 120 3.25 -15.46 -4.18
N ARG A 121 2.07 -16.09 -4.29
CA ARG A 121 1.88 -17.49 -4.71
C ARG A 121 2.00 -17.72 -6.22
N GLN A 122 2.00 -16.67 -7.06
CA GLN A 122 2.12 -16.83 -8.50
C GLN A 122 3.49 -17.40 -8.94
N ARG A 123 3.54 -17.97 -10.15
CA ARG A 123 4.74 -18.61 -10.71
C ARG A 123 5.95 -17.66 -10.69
N ARG A 124 7.03 -18.10 -10.03
CA ARG A 124 8.28 -17.35 -9.89
C ARG A 124 9.02 -17.10 -11.22
N ILE A 125 8.72 -17.90 -12.25
CA ILE A 125 9.39 -17.85 -13.56
C ILE A 125 8.87 -16.69 -14.43
N HIS A 126 7.73 -16.09 -14.08
CA HIS A 126 7.17 -14.99 -14.87
C HIS A 126 8.10 -13.77 -14.83
N ARG A 127 8.49 -13.24 -16.00
CA ARG A 127 9.43 -12.11 -16.11
C ARG A 127 8.98 -10.87 -15.32
N GLY A 128 7.67 -10.64 -15.22
CA GLY A 128 7.11 -9.52 -14.45
C GLY A 128 7.23 -9.67 -12.92
N ARG A 129 7.52 -10.86 -12.39
CA ARG A 129 7.54 -11.09 -10.94
C ARG A 129 8.65 -10.31 -10.25
N GLY A 130 9.81 -10.19 -10.86
CA GLY A 130 10.93 -9.42 -10.31
C GLY A 130 10.71 -7.90 -10.33
N ILE A 131 9.68 -7.43 -11.04
CA ILE A 131 9.34 -6.00 -11.16
C ILE A 131 8.30 -5.60 -10.11
N ILE A 132 7.47 -6.55 -9.68
CA ILE A 132 6.42 -6.32 -8.69
C ILE A 132 6.99 -6.59 -7.30
N ARG A 133 6.99 -5.56 -6.45
CA ARG A 133 7.26 -5.74 -5.03
C ARG A 133 6.20 -6.64 -4.41
N THR A 134 6.61 -7.65 -3.65
CA THR A 134 5.70 -8.54 -2.92
C THR A 134 5.91 -8.43 -1.42
N CYS A 135 4.85 -8.63 -0.65
CA CYS A 135 4.92 -8.77 0.80
C CYS A 135 5.87 -9.91 1.23
N LEU A 136 6.74 -9.64 2.20
CA LEU A 136 7.71 -10.57 2.77
C LEU A 136 7.12 -11.38 3.93
N ASP A 137 6.26 -10.73 4.71
CA ASP A 137 5.68 -11.26 5.94
C ASP A 137 4.43 -10.43 6.29
N SER A 138 3.44 -11.05 6.93
CA SER A 138 2.22 -10.38 7.39
C SER A 138 1.84 -10.87 8.77
N PHE A 139 1.56 -9.96 9.68
CA PHE A 139 1.19 -10.28 11.06
C PHE A 139 0.26 -9.22 11.62
N GLU A 140 -0.31 -9.50 12.79
CA GLU A 140 -1.14 -8.54 13.51
C GLU A 140 -0.43 -8.05 14.77
N VAL A 141 -0.65 -6.79 15.09
CA VAL A 141 -0.20 -6.18 16.35
C VAL A 141 -1.39 -5.60 17.10
N THR A 142 -1.48 -5.89 18.39
CA THR A 142 -2.54 -5.35 19.25
C THR A 142 -2.14 -3.95 19.73
N GLY A 143 -2.91 -2.94 19.32
CA GLY A 143 -2.85 -1.58 19.86
C GLY A 143 -3.90 -1.34 20.94
N PRO A 144 -3.95 -0.12 21.52
CA PRO A 144 -4.92 0.25 22.56
C PRO A 144 -6.37 0.13 22.11
N ASP A 145 -6.64 0.46 20.84
CA ASP A 145 -7.99 0.55 20.28
C ASP A 145 -8.33 -0.61 19.32
N GLY A 146 -7.49 -1.65 19.25
CA GLY A 146 -7.76 -2.86 18.45
C GLY A 146 -6.52 -3.46 17.79
N SER A 147 -6.74 -4.47 16.94
CA SER A 147 -5.68 -5.12 16.16
C SER A 147 -5.38 -4.34 14.88
N HIS A 148 -4.11 -4.27 14.51
CA HIS A 148 -3.61 -3.63 13.30
C HIS A 148 -2.89 -4.66 12.45
N LEU A 149 -3.29 -4.78 11.18
CA LEU A 149 -2.58 -5.61 10.21
C LEU A 149 -1.29 -4.92 9.79
N CYS A 150 -0.18 -5.64 9.90
CA CYS A 150 1.15 -5.23 9.48
C CYS A 150 1.59 -6.03 8.26
N LEU A 151 2.07 -5.33 7.24
CA LEU A 151 2.66 -5.93 6.04
C LEU A 151 4.13 -5.51 5.95
N ALA A 152 5.04 -6.49 5.91
CA ALA A 152 6.47 -6.25 5.78
C ALA A 152 6.89 -6.30 4.31
N TYR A 153 7.77 -5.39 3.92
CA TYR A 153 8.27 -5.29 2.56
C TYR A 153 9.76 -4.99 2.51
N GLU A 154 10.38 -5.30 1.37
CA GLU A 154 11.69 -4.76 1.05
C GLU A 154 11.61 -3.23 0.92
N PRO A 155 12.51 -2.46 1.56
CA PRO A 155 12.54 -1.01 1.40
C PRO A 155 12.78 -0.61 -0.06
N MET A 156 12.01 0.36 -0.54
CA MET A 156 12.16 0.91 -1.90
C MET A 156 12.67 2.36 -1.84
N ARG A 157 13.07 2.88 -2.99
CA ARG A 157 13.43 4.30 -3.19
C ARG A 157 12.21 5.19 -3.35
N GLU A 158 12.43 6.49 -3.54
CA GLU A 158 11.36 7.44 -3.78
C GLU A 158 10.54 7.07 -5.03
N PRO A 159 9.22 7.35 -5.01
CA PRO A 159 8.39 7.20 -6.19
C PRO A 159 8.87 8.11 -7.33
N LEU A 160 8.55 7.71 -8.57
CA LEU A 160 9.02 8.38 -9.80
C LEU A 160 8.75 9.89 -9.82
N TRP A 161 7.61 10.35 -9.29
CA TRP A 161 7.26 11.77 -9.28
C TRP A 161 8.17 12.62 -8.38
N ILE A 162 8.74 12.04 -7.32
CA ILE A 162 9.75 12.74 -6.50
C ILE A 162 11.06 12.81 -7.27
N LEU A 163 11.49 11.68 -7.88
CA LEU A 163 12.70 11.65 -8.71
C LEU A 163 12.64 12.68 -9.86
N GLN A 164 11.47 12.82 -10.49
CA GLN A 164 11.26 13.83 -11.53
C GLN A 164 11.48 15.26 -11.02
N LYS A 165 11.01 15.60 -9.82
CA LYS A 165 11.21 16.95 -9.24
C LYS A 165 12.67 17.27 -8.91
N THR A 166 13.49 16.26 -8.66
CA THR A 166 14.90 16.45 -8.28
C THR A 166 15.81 16.65 -9.50
N PHE A 167 15.48 16.04 -10.63
CA PHE A 167 16.37 15.96 -11.81
C PHE A 167 15.77 16.50 -13.11
N CYS A 168 14.52 16.99 -13.10
CA CYS A 168 13.87 17.65 -14.24
C CYS A 168 13.35 19.02 -13.80
#